data_AF-W1X7I8-F1
#
_entry.id   AF-W1X7I8-F1
#
_cell.length_a   1.000
_cell.length_b   1.000
_cell.length_c   1.000
_cell.angle_alpha   90.00
_cell.angle_beta   90.00
_cell.angle_gamma   90.00
#
_symmetry.space_group_name_H-M   'P 1'
#
loop_
_entity.id
_entity.type
_entity.pdbx_description
1 polymer ?
#
loop_
_entity_poly.entity_id
_entity_poly.type
_entity_poly.pdbx_seq_one_letter_code
_entity_poly.pdbx_strand_id
1 'polypeptide(L)' 'ISINQAAQDILQTDRTCLGKDMLQIIRNLSLNNWLEKGLQGRKQEGILQLDDSHYKVMVRPIQSEDKVTGLALL' A
#
# COMPACT_ATOMS: atom_id res chain seq x y z
N ILE A 1 -2.83 10.08 7.77
CA ILE A 1 -2.38 8.70 7.46
C ILE A 1 -3.14 7.77 8.39
N SER A 2 -3.72 6.69 7.85
CA SER A 2 -4.52 5.74 8.63
C SER A 2 -4.30 4.33 8.11
N ILE A 3 -4.48 3.34 8.98
CA ILE A 3 -4.51 1.92 8.67
C ILE A 3 -5.60 1.28 9.54
N ASN A 4 -6.37 0.34 8.99
CA ASN A 4 -7.38 -0.39 9.77
C ASN A 4 -6.75 -1.65 10.39
N GLN A 5 -7.46 -2.29 11.33
CA GLN A 5 -6.94 -3.48 12.03
C GLN A 5 -6.65 -4.64 11.07
N ALA A 6 -7.54 -4.91 10.12
CA ALA A 6 -7.35 -6.00 9.17
C ALA A 6 -6.06 -5.85 8.33
N ALA A 7 -5.76 -4.62 7.87
CA ALA A 7 -4.51 -4.35 7.16
C ALA A 7 -3.29 -4.46 8.08
N GLN A 8 -3.42 -4.11 9.37
CA GLN A 8 -2.33 -4.33 10.35
C GLN A 8 -2.02 -5.81 10.52
N ASP A 9 -3.06 -6.64 10.66
CA ASP A 9 -2.93 -8.09 10.84
C ASP A 9 -2.30 -8.74 9.59
N ILE A 10 -2.78 -8.39 8.39
CA ILE A 10 -2.25 -8.91 7.10
C ILE A 10 -0.79 -8.50 6.89
N LEU A 11 -0.45 -7.26 7.20
CA LEU A 11 0.89 -6.71 7.00
C LEU A 11 1.83 -6.99 8.20
N GLN A 12 1.36 -7.74 9.20
CA GLN A 12 2.08 -8.07 10.43
C GLN A 12 2.72 -6.82 11.08
N THR A 13 1.95 -5.75 11.17
CA THR A 13 2.40 -4.46 11.70
C THR A 13 1.48 -3.94 12.80
N ASP A 14 1.91 -2.90 13.50
CA ASP A 14 1.16 -2.29 14.60
C ASP A 14 1.01 -0.78 14.41
N ARG A 15 0.47 -0.07 15.40
CA ARG A 15 0.26 1.39 15.32
C ARG A 15 1.55 2.19 15.22
N THR A 16 2.70 1.62 15.58
CA THR A 16 4.02 2.29 15.47
C THR A 16 4.49 2.41 14.02
N CYS A 17 3.77 1.80 13.06
CA CYS A 17 4.02 1.91 11.63
C CYS A 17 3.56 3.27 11.05
N LEU A 18 2.67 3.99 11.75
CA LEU A 18 2.10 5.24 11.24
C LEU A 18 3.19 6.30 11.06
N GLY A 19 3.22 6.90 9.86
CA GLY A 19 4.20 7.93 9.50
C GLY A 19 5.56 7.39 9.05
N LYS A 20 5.79 6.07 9.15
CA LYS A 20 6.97 5.41 8.56
C LYS A 20 6.74 5.13 7.08
N ASP A 21 7.83 5.00 6.35
CA ASP A 21 7.80 4.57 4.96
C ASP A 21 7.37 3.09 4.87
N MET A 22 6.27 2.83 4.16
CA MET A 22 5.72 1.48 3.95
C MET A 22 6.72 0.55 3.25
N LEU A 23 7.60 1.09 2.40
CA LEU A 23 8.63 0.31 1.70
C LEU A 23 9.70 -0.24 2.67
N GLN A 24 9.86 0.40 3.84
CA GLN A 24 10.77 -0.07 4.89
C GLN A 24 10.12 -1.17 5.75
N ILE A 25 8.78 -1.21 5.79
CA ILE A 25 8.01 -2.16 6.58
C ILE A 25 7.78 -3.45 5.79
N ILE A 26 7.46 -3.35 4.50
CA ILE A 26 7.10 -4.51 3.66
C ILE A 26 8.18 -4.72 2.59
N ARG A 27 8.93 -5.81 2.70
CA ARG A 27 9.96 -6.19 1.71
C ARG A 27 9.36 -7.01 0.56
N ASN A 28 8.43 -6.42 -0.17
CA ASN A 28 7.82 -7.06 -1.34
C ASN A 28 8.00 -6.18 -2.60
N LEU A 29 8.76 -6.69 -3.57
CA LEU A 29 9.11 -5.94 -4.77
C LEU A 29 7.89 -5.58 -5.64
N SER A 30 6.93 -6.50 -5.74
CA SER A 30 5.70 -6.30 -6.52
C SER A 30 4.86 -5.17 -5.93
N LEU A 31 4.68 -5.18 -4.60
CA LEU A 31 3.97 -4.11 -3.90
C LEU A 31 4.69 -2.77 -4.06
N ASN A 32 6.01 -2.74 -3.89
CA ASN A 32 6.80 -1.52 -4.02
C ASN A 32 6.62 -0.86 -5.41
N ASN A 33 6.71 -1.65 -6.48
CA ASN A 33 6.49 -1.17 -7.84
C ASN A 33 5.06 -0.63 -8.03
N TRP A 34 4.06 -1.27 -7.41
CA TRP A 34 2.69 -0.77 -7.48
C TRP A 34 2.51 0.55 -6.73
N LEU A 35 3.13 0.70 -5.55
CA LEU A 35 3.10 1.93 -4.76
C LEU A 35 3.79 3.08 -5.51
N GLU A 36 4.97 2.85 -6.11
CA GLU A 36 5.68 3.85 -6.92
C GLU A 36 4.84 4.35 -8.10
N LYS A 37 4.23 3.44 -8.87
CA LYS A 37 3.31 3.80 -9.95
C LYS A 37 2.08 4.53 -9.43
N GLY A 38 1.57 4.14 -8.26
CA GLY A 38 0.49 4.81 -7.56
C GLY A 38 0.81 6.26 -7.23
N LEU A 39 2.01 6.52 -6.69
CA LEU A 39 2.50 7.87 -6.40
C LEU A 39 2.67 8.73 -7.66
N GLN A 40 2.86 8.10 -8.82
CA GLN A 40 2.85 8.77 -10.14
C GLN A 40 1.42 8.95 -10.71
N GLY A 41 0.38 8.64 -9.94
CA GLY A 41 -1.02 8.82 -10.33
C GLY A 41 -1.63 7.64 -11.09
N ARG A 42 -0.94 6.50 -11.17
CA ARG A 42 -1.43 5.31 -11.88
C ARG A 42 -2.07 4.31 -10.92
N LYS A 43 -3.35 3.98 -11.15
CA LYS A 43 -4.02 2.89 -10.43
C LYS A 43 -3.30 1.56 -10.73
N GLN A 44 -3.14 0.70 -9.72
CA GLN A 44 -2.61 -0.66 -9.87
C GLN A 44 -3.51 -1.66 -9.18
N GLU A 45 -3.46 -2.90 -9.63
CA GLU A 45 -4.21 -4.02 -9.06
C GLU A 45 -3.46 -5.31 -9.32
N GLY A 46 -3.49 -6.24 -8.37
CA GLY A 46 -2.86 -7.53 -8.54
C GLY A 46 -3.03 -8.43 -7.33
N ILE A 47 -2.37 -9.59 -7.39
CA ILE A 47 -2.31 -10.54 -6.29
C ILE A 47 -0.98 -10.35 -5.56
N LEU A 48 -1.06 -9.94 -4.29
CA LEU A 48 0.06 -9.86 -3.39
C LEU A 48 0.18 -11.19 -2.63
N GLN A 49 1.31 -11.86 -2.78
CA GLN A 49 1.66 -13.00 -1.95
C GLN A 49 2.40 -12.51 -0.70
N LEU A 50 1.88 -12.87 0.47
CA LEU A 50 2.51 -12.69 1.77
C LEU A 50 2.50 -14.05 2.47
N ASP A 51 3.69 -14.56 2.80
CA ASP A 51 3.89 -15.92 3.29
C ASP A 51 3.15 -16.94 2.38
N ASP A 52 2.26 -17.74 2.95
CA ASP A 52 1.45 -18.74 2.23
C ASP A 52 0.08 -18.21 1.75
N SER A 53 -0.19 -16.92 1.94
CA SER A 53 -1.49 -16.29 1.65
C SER A 53 -1.44 -15.38 0.42
N HIS A 54 -2.55 -15.35 -0.30
CA HIS A 54 -2.72 -14.53 -1.50
C HIS A 54 -3.82 -13.50 -1.28
N TYR A 55 -3.48 -12.23 -1.45
CA TYR A 55 -4.40 -11.11 -1.25
C TYR A 55 -4.59 -10.38 -2.56
N LYS A 56 -5.85 -10.12 -2.92
CA LYS A 56 -6.15 -9.18 -3.99
C LYS A 56 -5.97 -7.77 -3.46
N VAL A 57 -5.10 -6.99 -4.10
CA VAL A 57 -4.71 -5.66 -3.64
C VAL A 57 -4.97 -4.64 -4.74
N MET A 58 -5.48 -3.48 -4.35
CA MET A 58 -5.74 -2.34 -5.20
C MET A 58 -4.99 -1.11 -4.69
N VAL A 59 -4.15 -0.54 -5.55
CA VAL A 59 -3.50 0.75 -5.29
C VAL A 59 -4.31 1.85 -5.98
N ARG A 60 -4.78 2.82 -5.20
CA ARG A 60 -5.63 3.92 -5.67
C ARG A 60 -4.99 5.27 -5.30
N PRO A 61 -4.44 5.99 -6.28
CA PRO A 61 -3.95 7.36 -6.09
C PRO A 61 -5.10 8.27 -5.69
N ILE A 62 -4.85 9.12 -4.70
CA ILE A 62 -5.76 10.18 -4.28
C ILE A 62 -5.24 11.47 -4.91
N GLN A 63 -6.11 12.15 -5.65
CA GLN A 63 -5.78 13.36 -6.39
C GLN A 63 -6.58 14.56 -5.87
N SER A 64 -5.95 15.73 -5.87
CA SER A 64 -6.58 17.03 -5.63
C SER A 64 -5.90 18.04 -6.55
N GLU A 65 -6.68 18.83 -7.29
CA GLU A 65 -6.16 19.84 -8.23
C GLU A 65 -5.07 19.29 -9.16
N ASP A 66 -5.35 18.15 -9.81
CA ASP A 66 -4.46 17.42 -10.73
C ASP A 66 -3.12 16.96 -10.13
N LYS A 67 -2.95 17.06 -8.82
CA LYS A 67 -1.78 16.58 -8.09
C LYS A 67 -2.13 15.35 -7.26
N VAL A 68 -1.25 14.35 -7.26
CA VAL A 68 -1.34 13.23 -6.32
C VAL A 68 -1.02 13.74 -4.92
N THR A 69 -1.98 13.64 -4.01
CA THR A 69 -1.86 14.07 -2.60
C THR A 69 -1.69 12.89 -1.65
N GLY A 70 -1.99 11.66 -2.11
CA GLY A 70 -1.84 10.46 -1.31
C GLY A 70 -2.15 9.19 -2.08
N LEU A 71 -2.18 8.09 -1.34
CA LEU A 71 -2.39 6.76 -1.87
C LEU A 71 -3.23 5.93 -0.89
N ALA A 72 -4.22 5.23 -1.40
CA ALA A 72 -4.94 4.20 -0.68
C ALA A 72 -4.52 2.82 -1.17
N LEU A 73 -4.28 1.91 -0.22
CA LEU A 73 -4.12 0.48 -0.44
C LEU A 73 -5.37 -0.20 0.08
N LEU A 74 -6.03 -0.98 -0.78
CA LEU A 74 -7.31 -1.64 -0.49
C LEU A 74 -7.22 -3.13 -0.80
#